data_AF-A0AAU8IK64-F1
#
_entry.id   AF-A0AAU8IK64-F1
#
_cell.length_a   1.000
_cell.length_b   1.000
_cell.length_c   1.000
_cell.angle_alpha   90.00
_cell.angle_beta   90.00
_cell.angle_gamma   90.00
#
_symmetry.space_group_name_H-M   'P 1'
#
loop_
_entity.id
_entity.type
_entity.pdbx_description
1 polymer ?
#
loop_
_entity_poly.entity_id
_entity_poly.type
_entity_poly.pdbx_seq_one_letter_code
_entity_poly.pdbx_strand_id
1 'polypeptide(L)' 'MDVLVDGPFELDKRNLKLKLRGSENQRVINMKKTIQADKIVLQLH' A
#
# COMPACT_ATOMS: atom_id res chain seq x y z
N MET A 1 4.51 10.82 4.47
CA MET A 1 4.03 10.19 3.22
C MET A 1 2.63 9.70 3.54
N ASP A 2 1.59 10.24 2.91
CA ASP A 2 0.20 10.01 3.34
C ASP A 2 -0.40 8.85 2.56
N VAL A 3 -0.19 7.65 3.09
CA VAL A 3 -0.61 6.39 2.47
C VAL A 3 -1.41 5.54 3.45
N LEU A 4 -2.36 4.79 2.91
CA LEU A 4 -3.08 3.74 3.62
C LEU A 4 -2.51 2.39 3.15
N VAL A 5 -2.13 1.53 4.10
CA VAL A 5 -1.79 0.14 3.82
C VAL A 5 -3.04 -0.69 4.06
N ASP A 6 -3.52 -1.34 3.01
CA ASP A 6 -4.77 -2.08 3.00
C ASP A 6 -4.53 -3.57 2.76
N GLY A 7 -5.26 -4.42 3.47
CA GLY A 7 -5.13 -5.89 3.45
C GLY A 7 -4.37 -6.48 4.66
N PRO A 8 -4.60 -7.78 4.96
CA PRO A 8 -4.01 -8.44 6.12
C PRO A 8 -2.49 -8.61 5.94
N PHE A 9 -1.76 -8.59 7.06
CA PHE A 9 -0.35 -8.95 7.07
C PHE A 9 -0.19 -10.47 7.04
N GLU A 10 0.51 -10.97 6.03
CA GLU A 10 0.79 -12.39 5.82
C GLU A 10 2.30 -12.64 5.97
N LEU A 11 2.70 -13.40 6.99
CA LEU A 11 4.11 -13.56 7.36
C LEU A 11 4.95 -14.25 6.27
N ASP A 12 4.36 -15.24 5.60
CA ASP A 12 4.91 -15.97 4.46
C ASP A 12 5.14 -15.08 3.23
N LYS A 13 4.35 -14.00 3.10
CA LYS A 13 4.51 -12.98 2.04
C LYS A 13 5.29 -11.75 2.48
N ARG A 14 5.91 -11.77 3.67
CA ARG A 14 6.69 -10.64 4.19
C ARG A 14 7.90 -10.38 3.28
N ASN A 15 7.97 -9.18 2.71
CA ASN A 15 9.08 -8.79 1.84
C ASN A 15 9.73 -7.48 2.29
N LEU A 16 10.97 -7.59 2.78
CA LEU A 16 11.76 -6.45 3.30
C LEU A 16 12.23 -5.47 2.22
N LYS A 17 12.15 -5.85 0.94
CA LYS A 17 12.46 -4.96 -0.20
C LYS A 17 11.32 -4.00 -0.52
N LEU A 18 10.10 -4.29 -0.06
CA LEU A 18 8.98 -3.35 -0.17
C LEU A 18 9.30 -2.10 0.64
N LYS A 19 8.90 -0.92 0.14
CA LYS A 19 9.15 0.37 0.79
C LYS A 19 8.62 0.43 2.24
N LEU A 20 7.49 -0.24 2.50
CA LEU A 20 6.86 -0.32 3.81
C LEU A 20 7.16 -1.63 4.55
N ARG A 21 8.01 -2.51 3.97
CA ARG A 21 8.49 -3.78 4.55
C ARG A 21 7.37 -4.71 5.08
N GLY A 22 6.18 -4.60 4.49
CA GLY A 22 5.00 -5.40 4.80
C GLY A 22 4.94 -6.69 4.00
N SER A 23 3.73 -7.13 3.70
CA SER A 23 3.46 -8.32 2.91
C SER A 23 3.07 -7.98 1.48
N GLU A 24 3.46 -8.80 0.50
CA GLU A 24 3.24 -8.53 -0.93
C GLU A 24 1.76 -8.49 -1.35
N ASN A 25 0.87 -9.09 -0.56
CA ASN A 25 -0.58 -9.03 -0.74
C ASN A 25 -1.19 -7.67 -0.30
N GLN A 26 -0.44 -6.84 0.44
CA GLN A 26 -0.93 -5.57 0.94
C GLN A 26 -0.87 -4.49 -0.14
N ARG A 27 -1.97 -3.76 -0.31
CA ARG A 27 -2.07 -2.63 -1.23
C ARG A 27 -1.58 -1.37 -0.52
N VAL A 28 -0.77 -0.56 -1.21
CA VAL A 28 -0.41 0.78 -0.73
C VAL A 28 -1.24 1.80 -1.51
N ILE A 29 -2.15 2.49 -0.84
CA ILE A 29 -3.06 3.47 -1.44
C ILE A 29 -2.54 4.87 -1.15
N ASN A 30 -2.40 5.69 -2.19
CA ASN A 30 -2.07 7.10 -2.04
C ASN A 30 -3.33 7.88 -1.69
N MET A 31 -3.45 8.32 -0.43
CA MET A 31 -4.68 8.94 0.07
C MET A 31 -4.95 10.30 -0.59
N LYS A 32 -3.92 11.13 -0.76
CA LYS A 32 -4.05 12.45 -1.40
C LYS A 32 -4.56 12.35 -2.84
N LYS A 33 -3.93 11.48 -3.65
CA LYS A 33 -4.35 11.26 -5.04
C LYS A 33 -5.72 10.59 -5.12
N THR A 34 -6.03 9.70 -4.18
CA THR A 34 -7.33 9.00 -4.14
C THR A 34 -8.47 9.97 -3.90
N ILE A 35 -8.33 10.88 -2.92
CA ILE A 35 -9.34 11.90 -2.61
C ILE A 35 -9.50 12.88 -3.79
N GLN A 36 -8.40 13.33 -4.39
CA GLN A 36 -8.44 14.29 -5.51
C GLN A 36 -9.06 13.70 -6.78
N ALA A 37 -8.84 12.41 -7.04
CA ALA A 37 -9.30 11.75 -8.25
C ALA A 37 -10.64 11.02 -8.08
N ASP A 38 -11.21 11.04 -6.87
CA ASP A 38 -12.40 10.30 -6.44
C ASP A 38 -12.36 8.80 -6.86
N LYS A 39 -11.16 8.22 -6.82
CA LYS A 39 -10.90 6.83 -7.20
C LYS A 39 -9.64 6.33 -6.53
N ILE A 40 -9.59 5.04 -6.21
CA ILE A 40 -8.42 4.43 -5.56
C ILE A 40 -7.19 4.58 -6.47
N VAL A 41 -6.15 5.25 -5.97
CA VAL A 41 -4.86 5.38 -6.63
C VAL A 41 -3.82 4.58 -5.85
N LEU A 42 -3.33 3.50 -6.45
CA LEU A 42 -2.25 2.71 -5.87
C LEU A 42 -0.93 3.45 -5.97
N GLN A 43 -0.15 3.38 -4.90
CA GLN A 43 1.22 3.85 -4.88
C GLN A 43 2.12 2.75 -5.39
N LEU A 44 2.68 2.94 -6.59
CA LEU A 44 3.73 2.07 -7.11
C LEU A 44 4.93 2.12 -6.16
N HIS A 45 5.37 0.94 -5.75
CA HIS A 45 6.50 0.67 -4.86
C HIS A 45 7.78 0.42 -5.65
#